data_AF-A0A1A9I9J4-F1
#
_entry.id   AF-A0A1A9I9J4-F1
#
_cell.length_a   1.000
_cell.length_b   1.000
_cell.length_c   1.000
_cell.angle_alpha   90.00
_cell.angle_beta   90.00
_cell.angle_gamma   90.00
#
_symmetry.space_group_name_H-M   'P 1'
#
loop_
_entity.id
_entity.type
_entity.pdbx_description
1 polymer ?
#
loop_
_entity_poly.entity_id
_entity_poly.type
_entity_poly.pdbx_seq_one_letter_code
_entity_poly.pdbx_strand_id
1 'polypeptide(L)' 'MEAALNNIQLEILKLFSTDQSEEDLKKLKSLLITYLSDKVVREADKAAEIHNYTRDIFERWKEEHFRKSA' A
#
# COMPACT_ATOMS: atom_id res chain seq x y z
N MET A 1 6.81 23.80 1.19
CA MET A 1 8.09 23.23 0.75
C MET A 1 7.77 21.97 -0.03
N GLU A 2 8.09 21.91 -1.31
CA GLU A 2 8.11 20.62 -2.00
C GLU A 2 9.13 19.72 -1.29
N ALA A 3 8.69 18.55 -0.83
CA ALA A 3 9.59 17.62 -0.15
C ALA A 3 10.59 17.11 -1.19
N ALA A 4 11.87 17.48 -1.02
CA ALA A 4 12.94 16.95 -1.85
C ALA A 4 12.99 15.43 -1.71
N LEU A 5 13.07 14.74 -2.85
CA LEU A 5 13.19 13.29 -2.87
C LEU A 5 14.54 12.87 -2.26
N ASN A 6 14.52 11.84 -1.42
CA ASN A 6 15.74 11.24 -0.92
C ASN A 6 16.45 10.41 -2.00
N ASN A 7 17.69 10.00 -1.72
CA ASN A 7 18.54 9.30 -2.69
C ASN A 7 17.90 8.02 -3.24
N ILE A 8 17.21 7.23 -2.40
CA ILE A 8 16.55 5.99 -2.82
C ILE A 8 15.39 6.29 -3.76
N GLN A 9 14.59 7.31 -3.44
CA GLN A 9 13.47 7.75 -4.29
C GLN A 9 13.99 8.20 -5.66
N LEU A 10 15.10 8.93 -5.70
CA LEU A 10 15.75 9.35 -6.95
C LEU A 10 16.29 8.16 -7.75
N GLU A 11 16.87 7.15 -7.10
CA GLU A 11 17.34 5.93 -7.78
C GLU A 11 16.20 5.13 -8.41
N ILE A 12 15.07 4.99 -7.70
CA ILE A 12 13.87 4.37 -8.28
C ILE A 12 13.40 5.15 -9.51
N LEU A 13 13.43 6.48 -9.46
CA LEU A 13 13.05 7.30 -10.62
C LEU A 13 14.01 7.14 -11.81
N LYS A 14 15.32 6.94 -11.56
CA LYS A 14 16.29 6.68 -12.62
C LYS A 14 15.99 5.39 -13.40
N LEU A 15 15.32 4.40 -12.82
CA LEU A 15 14.89 3.20 -13.55
C LEU A 15 13.96 3.53 -14.73
N PHE A 16 13.21 4.62 -14.63
CA PHE A 16 12.32 5.10 -15.71
C PHE A 16 13.02 6.02 -16.71
N SER A 17 14.30 6.33 -16.52
CA SER A 17 15.07 7.20 -17.43
C SER A 17 15.61 6.47 -18.66
N THR A 18 15.58 5.14 -18.65
CA THR A 18 15.91 4.29 -19.79
C THR A 18 14.67 4.00 -20.63
N ASP A 19 14.82 3.74 -21.92
CA ASP A 19 13.72 3.26 -22.76
C ASP A 19 13.26 1.88 -22.24
N GLN A 20 12.04 1.83 -21.70
CA GLN A 20 11.46 0.65 -21.06
C GLN A 20 10.28 0.20 -21.92
N SER A 21 10.20 -1.10 -22.19
CA SER A 21 9.03 -1.64 -22.87
C SER A 21 7.77 -1.43 -22.00
N GLU A 22 6.60 -1.29 -22.62
CA GLU A 22 5.34 -1.21 -21.87
C GLU A 22 5.13 -2.46 -20.97
N GLU A 23 5.63 -3.62 -21.41
CA GLU A 23 5.59 -4.87 -20.64
C GLU A 23 6.40 -4.77 -19.34
N ASP A 24 7.61 -4.22 -19.41
CA ASP A 24 8.47 -4.07 -18.23
C ASP A 24 7.92 -3.02 -17.26
N LEU A 25 7.33 -1.94 -17.77
CA LEU A 25 6.62 -0.96 -16.94
C LEU A 25 5.42 -1.58 -16.22
N LYS A 26 4.68 -2.48 -16.88
CA LYS A 26 3.58 -3.25 -16.24
C LYS A 26 4.11 -4.17 -15.14
N LYS A 27 5.23 -4.86 -15.35
CA LYS A 27 5.87 -5.71 -14.32
C LYS A 27 6.31 -4.88 -13.12
N LEU A 28 6.97 -3.74 -13.33
CA LEU A 28 7.37 -2.82 -12.27
C LEU A 28 6.16 -2.30 -11.48
N LYS A 29 5.09 -1.91 -12.17
CA LYS A 29 3.83 -1.51 -11.53
C LYS A 29 3.27 -2.62 -10.64
N SER A 30 3.22 -3.85 -11.13
CA SER A 30 2.75 -5.00 -10.34
C SER A 30 3.60 -5.23 -9.09
N LEU A 31 4.94 -5.14 -9.20
CA LEU A 31 5.84 -5.27 -8.04
C LEU A 31 5.57 -4.21 -6.97
N LEU A 32 5.37 -2.95 -7.38
CA LEU A 32 5.03 -1.87 -6.46
C LEU A 32 3.67 -2.09 -5.78
N ILE A 33 2.66 -2.53 -6.53
CA ILE A 33 1.33 -2.83 -5.99
C ILE A 33 1.41 -3.95 -4.96
N THR A 34 2.13 -5.03 -5.25
CA THR A 34 2.32 -6.15 -4.31
C THR A 34 2.97 -5.65 -3.02
N TYR A 35 4.09 -4.92 -3.12
CA TYR A 35 4.79 -4.39 -1.94
C TYR A 35 3.90 -3.49 -1.07
N LEU A 36 3.15 -2.58 -1.71
CA LEU A 36 2.25 -1.67 -1.00
C LEU A 36 1.06 -2.41 -0.37
N SER A 37 0.50 -3.40 -1.07
CA SER A 37 -0.62 -4.20 -0.55
C SER A 37 -0.18 -5.01 0.67
N ASP A 38 0.98 -5.66 0.61
CA ASP A 38 1.54 -6.39 1.75
C ASP A 38 1.84 -5.46 2.92
N LYS A 39 2.28 -4.22 2.65
CA LYS A 39 2.50 -3.22 3.68
C LYS A 39 1.19 -2.84 4.37
N VAL A 40 0.12 -2.61 3.61
CA VAL A 40 -1.20 -2.28 4.17
C VAL A 40 -1.69 -3.41 5.09
N VAL A 41 -1.56 -4.66 4.67
CA VAL A 41 -1.94 -5.83 5.50
C VAL A 41 -1.13 -5.85 6.81
N ARG A 42 0.20 -5.73 6.72
CA ARG A 42 1.06 -5.72 7.92
C ARG A 42 0.73 -4.59 8.89
N GLU A 43 0.44 -3.39 8.40
CA GLU A 43 0.08 -2.27 9.27
C GLU A 43 -1.32 -2.45 9.88
N ALA A 44 -2.26 -3.07 9.15
CA ALA A 44 -3.57 -3.44 9.69
C ALA A 44 -3.44 -4.50 10.80
N ASP A 45 -2.62 -5.53 10.60
CA ASP A 45 -2.35 -6.57 11.60
C ASP A 45 -1.72 -5.97 12.86
N LYS A 46 -0.71 -5.10 12.72
CA LYS A 46 -0.09 -4.38 13.85
C LYS A 46 -1.11 -3.54 14.62
N ALA A 47 -1.98 -2.82 13.91
CA ALA A 47 -3.02 -2.03 14.56
C ALA A 47 -4.00 -2.93 15.32
N ALA A 48 -4.37 -4.07 14.74
CA ALA A 48 -5.23 -5.04 15.40
C ALA A 48 -4.60 -5.61 16.68
N GLU A 49 -3.31 -5.94 16.64
CA GLU A 49 -2.56 -6.40 17.81
C GLU A 49 -2.51 -5.33 18.92
N ILE A 50 -2.15 -4.09 18.56
CA ILE A 50 -2.04 -2.97 19.52
C ILE A 50 -3.38 -2.71 20.22
N HIS A 51 -4.48 -2.80 19.48
CA HIS A 51 -5.81 -2.54 20.02
C HIS A 51 -6.54 -3.79 20.54
N ASN A 52 -5.89 -4.96 20.56
CA ASN A 52 -6.48 -6.24 20.92
C ASN A 52 -7.79 -6.53 20.17
N TYR A 53 -7.85 -6.22 18.88
CA TYR A 53 -9.01 -6.53 18.06
C TYR A 53 -9.14 -8.04 17.89
N THR A 54 -10.18 -8.61 18.50
CA THR A 54 -10.50 -10.03 18.39
C THR A 54 -11.28 -10.32 17.12
N ARG A 55 -11.37 -11.60 16.74
CA ARG A 55 -12.18 -12.06 15.61
C ARG A 55 -13.62 -11.53 15.65
N ASP A 56 -14.21 -11.43 16.84
CA ASP A 56 -15.59 -10.95 17.02
C ASP A 56 -15.76 -9.45 16.68
N ILE A 57 -14.69 -8.65 16.78
CA ILE A 57 -14.70 -7.26 16.32
C ILE A 57 -14.74 -7.22 14.80
N PHE A 58 -13.94 -8.06 14.14
CA PHE A 58 -13.94 -8.16 12.68
C PHE A 58 -15.26 -8.69 12.12
N GLU A 59 -15.90 -9.67 12.77
CA GLU A 59 -17.23 -10.15 12.35
C GLU A 59 -18.29 -9.05 12.49
N ARG A 60 -18.27 -8.27 13.58
CA ARG A 60 -19.17 -7.10 13.71
C ARG A 60 -18.93 -6.06 12.62
N TRP A 61 -17.67 -5.74 12.31
CA TRP A 61 -17.35 -4.78 11.24
C TRP A 61 -17.76 -5.24 9.84
N LYS A 62 -17.79 -6.56 9.56
CA LYS A 62 -18.32 -7.07 8.29
C LYS A 62 -19.82 -6.78 8.14
N GLU A 63 -20.55 -6.76 9.24
CA GLU A 63 -21.98 -6.46 9.28
C GLU A 63 -22.25 -4.96 9.34
N GLU A 64 -21.26 -4.15 9.75
CA GLU A 64 -21.34 -2.70 9.71
C GLU A 64 -21.33 -2.19 8.25
N HIS A 65 -22.47 -1.65 7.82
CA HIS A 65 -22.54 -0.89 6.57
C HIS A 65 -21.78 0.43 6.76
N PHE A 66 -20.49 0.47 6.39
CA PHE A 66 -19.64 1.67 6.34
C PHE A 66 -20.08 2.69 5.26
N ARG A 67 -21.38 2.79 4.95
CA ARG A 67 -21.93 3.89 4.19
C ARG A 67 -22.10 5.08 5.13
N LYS A 68 -21.25 6.10 4.98
CA LYS A 68 -21.71 7.45 5.27
C LYS A 68 -22.90 7.73 4.33
N SER A 69 -24.08 7.99 4.89
CA SER A 69 -25.08 8.74 4.12
C SER A 69 -24.47 10.11 3.85
N ALA A 70 -24.29 10.42 2.57
CA ALA A 70 -23.93 11.76 2.11
C ALA A 70 -25.06 12.74 2.44
#